data_AF-A0A225D086-F1
#
_entry.id   AF-A0A225D086-F1
#
_cell.length_a   1.000
_cell.length_b   1.000
_cell.length_c   1.000
_cell.angle_alpha   90.00
_cell.angle_beta   90.00
_cell.angle_gamma   90.00
#
_symmetry.space_group_name_H-M   'P 1'
#
loop_
_entity.id
_entity.type
_entity.pdbx_description
1 polymer ?
#
loop_
_entity_poly.entity_id
_entity_poly.type
_entity_poly.pdbx_seq_one_letter_code
_entity_poly.pdbx_strand_id
1 'polypeptide(L)'
;MALPAGSQQAAPQSAPQSAPPPVPPQGEQAAPAGTGPVITKQYDDGSLYQGTFRAGRQHGQGSYKLPNGYEYTGDWVDGEIRGQGRARYPNGSIYEGAFADGRPEGQGRMVFADGSTYEGAWTAGEMTGEGILRHADGAVYSGHFLAGRPDGRGSMQSADGTRYDGAWKEGRREGDGRIDYPDGSVFEGAFVADRRQGLGRLTLPDGMVYDGAWTDGRIEGQGRLLQPSGDVYEGAFVNGQREGEGRVLYGNGDRYEGGFSADRRNGHGAFRQADGYSYEGDWKDGRREGQGTARYPDGSIYEGAFVADRPEGLGHITYADGSIYEGDWAGGSIAGTGKLTQANGLVYEGSFASGKPEGKGRMTYPGGQTYEGDWIAGQPEGQGAARYPDGSAYEGTFHAGKREGAGTFTRPDGFRYEGTWAEGAMSGEGVATYPSGDVYTGSFRDGRRNGQGVFRYASGREVSGMWTAGELNLPEAAAPPAESSEPPAQ
;
A
#
# COMPACT_ATOMS: atom_id res chain seq x y z
N MET A 1 15.28 -15.77 19.68
CA MET A 1 16.28 -15.73 20.75
C MET A 1 17.03 -17.05 20.71
N ALA A 2 18.36 -17.02 20.66
CA ALA A 2 19.14 -18.23 20.95
C ALA A 2 18.82 -18.68 22.37
N LEU A 3 19.06 -19.95 22.70
CA LEU A 3 19.19 -20.35 24.11
C LEU A 3 19.97 -19.24 24.84
N PRO A 4 19.57 -18.81 26.06
CA PRO A 4 20.46 -17.99 26.87
C PRO A 4 21.83 -18.63 26.77
N ALA A 5 22.88 -17.82 26.59
CA ALA A 5 24.25 -18.30 26.53
C ALA A 5 24.64 -18.83 27.93
N GLY A 6 23.95 -19.87 28.40
CA GLY A 6 24.43 -20.83 29.35
C GLY A 6 25.61 -21.48 28.65
N SER A 7 26.78 -20.92 28.93
CA SER A 7 28.03 -21.64 29.10
C SER A 7 27.81 -23.13 28.89
N GLN A 8 28.30 -23.67 27.77
CA GLN A 8 28.29 -25.10 27.44
C GLN A 8 28.17 -25.91 28.74
N GLN A 9 26.96 -26.35 29.09
CA GLN A 9 26.77 -27.12 30.31
C GLN A 9 27.18 -28.54 29.94
N ALA A 10 28.48 -28.70 29.68
CA ALA A 10 29.12 -29.98 29.71
C ALA A 10 28.74 -30.60 31.05
N ALA A 11 28.29 -31.85 31.02
CA ALA A 11 28.24 -32.64 32.24
C ALA A 11 29.57 -32.40 32.98
N PRO A 12 29.55 -32.18 34.31
CA PRO A 12 30.79 -32.09 35.06
C PRO A 12 31.68 -33.23 34.60
N GLN A 13 32.94 -32.92 34.24
CA GLN A 13 33.89 -33.91 33.81
C GLN A 13 33.72 -35.12 34.73
N SER A 14 33.55 -36.29 34.09
CA SER A 14 33.42 -37.59 34.74
C SER A 14 34.28 -37.66 35.99
N ALA A 15 33.87 -38.48 36.98
CA ALA A 15 34.77 -38.90 38.05
C ALA A 15 36.16 -39.04 37.43
N PRO A 16 37.20 -38.36 37.96
CA PRO A 16 38.50 -38.34 37.32
C PRO A 16 38.83 -39.76 36.89
N GLN A 17 39.61 -39.93 35.82
CA GLN A 17 40.32 -41.19 35.63
C GLN A 17 41.32 -41.40 36.80
N SER A 18 40.88 -41.28 38.06
CA SER A 18 41.49 -41.94 39.17
C SER A 18 41.40 -43.42 38.84
N ALA A 19 42.57 -44.02 38.75
CA ALA A 19 42.77 -45.45 38.73
C ALA A 19 41.71 -46.15 39.59
N PRO A 20 41.28 -47.37 39.22
CA PRO A 20 40.49 -48.19 40.12
C PRO A 20 41.10 -48.11 41.53
N PRO A 21 40.29 -47.93 42.58
CA PRO A 21 40.81 -47.81 43.95
C PRO A 21 41.83 -48.93 44.17
N PRO A 22 42.99 -48.64 44.79
CA PRO A 22 44.10 -49.58 44.78
C PRO A 22 43.64 -50.95 45.25
N VAL A 23 43.87 -51.95 44.41
CA VAL A 23 43.59 -53.36 44.70
C VAL A 23 44.29 -53.68 46.02
N PRO A 24 43.58 -54.14 47.08
CA PRO A 24 44.25 -54.56 48.29
C PRO A 24 45.32 -55.61 47.98
N PRO A 25 46.44 -55.65 48.72
CA PRO A 25 47.35 -56.77 48.65
C PRO A 25 46.58 -58.07 48.87
N GLN A 26 46.85 -59.06 48.02
CA GLN A 26 46.23 -60.38 48.09
C GLN A 26 46.57 -61.03 49.43
N GLY A 27 45.59 -61.05 50.34
CA GLY A 27 45.82 -61.66 51.64
C GLY A 27 44.66 -61.51 52.60
N GLU A 28 43.46 -62.00 52.24
CA GLU A 28 42.52 -62.56 53.22
C GLU A 28 41.38 -63.33 52.53
N GLN A 29 41.00 -64.46 53.14
CA GLN A 29 40.16 -65.52 52.59
C GLN A 29 38.69 -65.13 52.42
N ALA A 30 38.04 -65.80 51.46
CA ALA A 30 36.67 -65.57 51.02
C ALA A 30 35.59 -65.96 52.04
N ALA A 31 34.57 -65.11 52.18
CA ALA A 31 33.25 -65.44 52.70
C ALA A 31 32.19 -65.23 51.59
N PRO A 32 31.06 -65.98 51.59
CA PRO A 32 30.12 -65.99 50.47
C PRO A 32 29.24 -64.73 50.40
N ALA A 33 28.64 -64.54 49.23
CA ALA A 33 27.96 -63.32 48.79
C ALA A 33 26.70 -62.96 49.61
N GLY A 34 26.51 -61.65 49.81
CA GLY A 34 25.18 -61.03 49.96
C GLY A 34 24.90 -60.23 51.23
N THR A 35 25.68 -60.38 52.30
CA THR A 35 25.51 -59.65 53.59
C THR A 35 26.81 -59.66 54.39
N GLY A 36 27.92 -59.26 53.76
CA GLY A 36 29.19 -59.10 54.47
C GLY A 36 29.14 -57.94 55.48
N PRO A 37 30.00 -57.92 56.51
CA PRO A 37 30.12 -56.75 57.39
C PRO A 37 30.52 -55.52 56.56
N VAL A 38 29.96 -54.36 56.91
CA VAL A 38 30.38 -53.08 56.32
C VAL A 38 31.80 -52.79 56.80
N ILE A 39 32.74 -52.67 55.86
CA ILE A 39 34.15 -52.39 56.14
C ILE A 39 34.46 -50.96 55.70
N THR A 40 35.14 -50.21 56.57
CA THR A 40 35.70 -48.90 56.25
C THR A 40 37.18 -49.06 55.91
N LYS A 41 37.58 -48.61 54.73
CA LYS A 41 38.96 -48.65 54.23
C LYS A 41 39.37 -47.27 53.74
N GLN A 42 40.44 -46.74 54.34
CA GLN A 42 41.14 -45.54 53.88
C GLN A 42 42.34 -45.97 53.02
N TYR A 43 42.54 -45.29 51.90
CA TYR A 43 43.62 -45.57 50.96
C TYR A 43 44.71 -44.49 51.04
N ASP A 44 45.89 -44.80 50.50
CA ASP A 44 47.07 -43.92 50.55
C ASP A 44 46.87 -42.59 49.81
N ASP A 45 45.97 -42.56 48.83
CA ASP A 45 45.57 -41.35 48.10
C ASP A 45 44.59 -40.46 48.90
N GLY A 46 44.29 -40.84 50.15
CA GLY A 46 43.35 -40.14 51.03
C GLY A 46 41.89 -40.46 50.75
N SER A 47 41.58 -41.31 49.77
CA SER A 47 40.22 -41.75 49.49
C SER A 47 39.70 -42.68 50.59
N LEU A 48 38.39 -42.66 50.79
CA LEU A 48 37.70 -43.45 51.82
C LEU A 48 36.58 -44.25 51.16
N TYR A 49 36.58 -45.57 51.36
CA TYR A 49 35.47 -46.45 51.01
C TYR A 49 34.85 -47.04 52.26
N GLN A 50 33.53 -47.09 52.32
CA GLN A 50 32.76 -47.77 53.35
C GLN A 50 31.68 -48.62 52.70
N GLY A 51 31.78 -49.95 52.79
CA GLY A 51 30.82 -50.84 52.14
C GLY A 51 31.17 -52.32 52.25
N THR A 52 30.51 -53.14 51.44
CA THR A 52 30.74 -54.58 51.38
C THR A 52 31.79 -54.96 50.34
N PHE A 53 32.48 -56.07 50.58
CA PHE A 53 33.51 -56.60 49.69
C PHE A 53 33.17 -58.04 49.26
N ARG A 54 33.51 -58.39 48.03
CA ARG A 54 33.50 -59.76 47.50
C ARG A 54 34.86 -60.04 46.89
N ALA A 55 35.52 -61.10 47.37
CA ALA A 55 36.87 -61.49 46.94
C ALA A 55 37.89 -60.33 46.97
N GLY A 56 37.85 -59.51 48.03
CA GLY A 56 38.76 -58.36 48.21
C GLY A 56 38.43 -57.13 47.37
N ARG A 57 37.37 -57.14 46.55
CA ARG A 57 36.92 -55.99 45.76
C ARG A 57 35.59 -55.44 46.28
N GLN A 58 35.38 -54.14 46.13
CA GLN A 58 34.12 -53.47 46.48
C GLN A 58 32.97 -54.14 45.71
N HIS A 59 31.95 -54.60 46.41
CA HIS A 59 30.83 -55.31 45.80
C HIS A 59 29.58 -55.20 46.68
N GLY A 60 28.42 -54.87 46.10
CA GLY A 60 27.19 -54.61 46.84
C GLY A 60 27.00 -53.11 47.08
N GLN A 61 26.50 -52.72 48.26
CA GLN A 61 26.31 -51.30 48.59
C GLN A 61 27.58 -50.69 49.21
N GLY A 62 27.94 -49.49 48.79
CA GLY A 62 29.07 -48.78 49.38
C GLY A 62 29.06 -47.28 49.13
N SER A 63 29.73 -46.56 50.02
CA SER A 63 30.01 -45.13 49.93
C SER A 63 31.51 -44.91 49.68
N TYR A 64 31.84 -44.02 48.76
CA TYR A 64 33.21 -43.67 48.37
C TYR A 64 33.38 -42.16 48.37
N LYS A 65 34.45 -41.68 48.99
CA LYS A 65 34.76 -40.26 49.12
C LYS A 65 36.20 -39.99 48.72
N LEU A 66 36.39 -39.09 47.77
CA LEU A 66 37.69 -38.60 47.34
C LEU A 66 38.05 -37.29 48.07
N PRO A 67 39.34 -37.01 48.34
CA PRO A 67 39.77 -35.73 48.92
C PRO A 67 39.40 -34.50 48.09
N ASN A 68 39.20 -34.67 46.78
CA ASN A 68 38.76 -33.60 45.88
C ASN A 68 37.29 -33.19 46.07
N GLY A 69 36.55 -33.84 46.98
CA GLY A 69 35.14 -33.55 47.26
C GLY A 69 34.14 -34.38 46.46
N TYR A 70 34.59 -35.30 45.60
CA TYR A 70 33.69 -36.27 44.97
C TYR A 70 33.23 -37.30 45.99
N GLU A 71 31.92 -37.53 46.06
CA GLU A 71 31.29 -38.53 46.92
C GLU A 71 30.37 -39.39 46.06
N TYR A 72 30.38 -40.71 46.26
CA TYR A 72 29.46 -41.65 45.63
C TYR A 72 28.86 -42.57 46.69
N THR A 73 27.58 -42.89 46.58
CA THR A 73 26.92 -43.92 47.37
C THR A 73 25.99 -44.73 46.47
N GLY A 74 26.17 -46.06 46.42
CA GLY A 74 25.32 -46.93 45.61
C GLY A 74 25.92 -48.30 45.35
N ASP A 75 25.52 -48.89 44.22
CA ASP A 75 25.91 -50.21 43.75
C ASP A 75 27.36 -50.28 43.27
N TRP A 76 28.09 -51.28 43.77
CA TRP A 76 29.43 -51.67 43.36
C TRP A 76 29.41 -53.08 42.81
N VAL A 77 30.10 -53.29 41.68
CA VAL A 77 30.29 -54.61 41.09
C VAL A 77 31.78 -54.83 40.85
N ASP A 78 32.39 -55.65 41.70
CA ASP A 78 33.76 -56.16 41.56
C ASP A 78 34.83 -55.06 41.41
N GLY A 79 34.66 -53.97 42.16
CA GLY A 79 35.56 -52.81 42.21
C GLY A 79 35.10 -51.61 41.37
N GLU A 80 34.04 -51.77 40.58
CA GLU A 80 33.51 -50.73 39.69
C GLU A 80 32.19 -50.17 40.22
N ILE A 81 32.00 -48.86 40.06
CA ILE A 81 30.72 -48.19 40.30
C ILE A 81 29.79 -48.57 39.13
N ARG A 82 28.79 -49.42 39.41
CA ARG A 82 27.88 -49.98 38.41
C ARG A 82 26.55 -50.34 39.04
N GLY A 83 25.45 -49.88 38.45
CA GLY A 83 24.10 -50.02 39.00
C GLY A 83 23.54 -48.68 39.46
N GLN A 84 22.63 -48.67 40.42
CA GLN A 84 22.00 -47.45 40.92
C GLN A 84 22.88 -46.76 41.97
N GLY A 85 22.91 -45.43 41.95
CA GLY A 85 23.62 -44.68 42.98
C GLY A 85 23.38 -43.18 42.94
N ARG A 86 24.07 -42.49 43.84
CA ARG A 86 24.10 -41.05 43.98
C ARG A 86 25.55 -40.57 44.01
N ALA A 87 25.92 -39.69 43.08
CA ALA A 87 27.21 -39.01 43.07
C ALA A 87 27.04 -37.52 43.40
N ARG A 88 27.89 -36.98 44.28
CA ARG A 88 28.09 -35.55 44.48
C ARG A 88 29.45 -35.18 43.91
N TYR A 89 29.46 -34.26 42.96
CA TYR A 89 30.67 -33.81 42.28
C TYR A 89 31.35 -32.66 43.06
N PRO A 90 32.66 -32.45 42.88
CA PRO A 90 33.41 -31.36 43.52
C PRO A 90 32.83 -29.97 43.28
N ASN A 91 32.21 -29.75 42.12
CA ASN A 91 31.56 -28.47 41.79
C ASN A 91 30.20 -28.27 42.49
N GLY A 92 29.74 -29.23 43.30
CA GLY A 92 28.46 -29.20 43.99
C GLY A 92 27.29 -29.85 43.23
N SER A 93 27.49 -30.28 41.98
CA SER A 93 26.46 -30.99 41.22
C SER A 93 26.16 -32.35 41.84
N ILE A 94 24.93 -32.83 41.70
CA ILE A 94 24.48 -34.11 42.24
C ILE A 94 23.81 -34.91 41.13
N TYR A 95 24.25 -36.13 40.90
CA TYR A 95 23.59 -37.09 40.02
C TYR A 95 23.00 -38.24 40.83
N GLU A 96 21.77 -38.63 40.51
CA GLU A 96 21.09 -39.80 41.04
C GLU A 96 20.54 -40.63 39.87
N GLY A 97 20.97 -41.89 39.76
CA GLY A 97 20.54 -42.74 38.65
C GLY A 97 21.46 -43.94 38.43
N ALA A 98 21.37 -44.51 37.23
CA ALA A 98 22.20 -45.64 36.84
C ALA A 98 23.63 -45.22 36.49
N PHE A 99 24.57 -46.11 36.76
CA PHE A 99 25.99 -45.96 36.47
C PHE A 99 26.51 -47.18 35.72
N ALA A 100 27.44 -46.93 34.79
CA ALA A 100 28.31 -47.91 34.18
C ALA A 100 29.72 -47.32 34.08
N ASP A 101 30.74 -48.12 34.39
CA ASP A 101 32.16 -47.73 34.35
C ASP A 101 32.43 -46.41 35.11
N GLY A 102 31.74 -46.21 36.24
CA GLY A 102 31.85 -45.00 37.06
C GLY A 102 31.23 -43.73 36.47
N ARG A 103 30.45 -43.84 35.40
CA ARG A 103 29.79 -42.71 34.74
C ARG A 103 28.27 -42.86 34.76
N PRO A 104 27.52 -41.75 34.77
CA PRO A 104 26.08 -41.76 34.49
C PRO A 104 25.74 -42.54 33.23
N GLU A 105 24.78 -43.44 33.32
CA GLU A 105 24.33 -44.33 32.24
C GLU A 105 22.84 -44.62 32.40
N GLY A 106 22.11 -44.86 31.30
CA GLY A 106 20.69 -45.21 31.38
C GLY A 106 19.84 -44.02 31.84
N GLN A 107 18.94 -44.20 32.79
CA GLN A 107 18.06 -43.12 33.27
C GLN A 107 18.60 -42.51 34.57
N GLY A 108 18.55 -41.18 34.68
CA GLY A 108 18.95 -40.49 35.90
C GLY A 108 18.64 -39.01 35.91
N ARG A 109 18.79 -38.43 37.10
CA ARG A 109 18.54 -37.03 37.41
C ARG A 109 19.83 -36.35 37.86
N MET A 110 20.16 -35.24 37.23
CA MET A 110 21.24 -34.33 37.61
C MET A 110 20.66 -33.04 38.18
N VAL A 111 21.21 -32.58 39.30
CA VAL A 111 21.08 -31.22 39.82
C VAL A 111 22.44 -30.56 39.64
N PHE A 112 22.52 -29.58 38.75
CA PHE A 112 23.75 -28.86 38.45
C PHE A 112 24.06 -27.82 39.53
N ALA A 113 25.31 -27.39 39.62
CA ALA A 113 25.78 -26.43 40.60
C ALA A 113 25.09 -25.04 40.52
N ASP A 114 24.58 -24.68 39.35
CA ASP A 114 23.82 -23.44 39.10
C ASP A 114 22.34 -23.55 39.53
N GLY A 115 21.89 -24.73 39.95
CA GLY A 115 20.49 -25.02 40.30
C GLY A 115 19.65 -25.58 39.16
N SER A 116 20.20 -25.66 37.94
CA SER A 116 19.53 -26.32 36.81
C SER A 116 19.35 -27.82 37.10
N THR A 117 18.35 -28.47 36.51
CA THR A 117 18.12 -29.90 36.66
C THR A 117 17.91 -30.58 35.32
N TYR A 118 18.52 -31.73 35.11
CA TYR A 118 18.21 -32.62 33.99
C TYR A 118 17.64 -33.93 34.51
N GLU A 119 16.61 -34.46 33.86
CA GLU A 119 16.07 -35.80 34.10
C GLU A 119 15.85 -36.48 32.76
N GLY A 120 16.52 -37.60 32.51
CA GLY A 120 16.45 -38.29 31.23
C GLY A 120 17.54 -39.33 31.02
N ALA A 121 17.78 -39.65 29.75
CA ALA A 121 18.76 -40.64 29.35
C ALA A 121 20.21 -40.12 29.40
N TRP A 122 21.12 -41.04 29.73
CA TRP A 122 22.55 -40.82 29.86
C TRP A 122 23.30 -41.93 29.13
N THR A 123 24.37 -41.56 28.43
CA THR A 123 25.28 -42.51 27.82
C THR A 123 26.70 -42.05 28.07
N ALA A 124 27.52 -42.89 28.71
CA ALA A 124 28.91 -42.61 29.02
C ALA A 124 29.15 -41.26 29.72
N GLY A 125 28.21 -40.81 30.55
CA GLY A 125 28.27 -39.55 31.28
C GLY A 125 27.70 -38.33 30.57
N GLU A 126 27.19 -38.45 29.34
CA GLU A 126 26.57 -37.36 28.59
C GLU A 126 25.05 -37.51 28.56
N MET A 127 24.33 -36.38 28.57
CA MET A 127 22.86 -36.37 28.38
C MET A 127 22.56 -36.78 26.93
N THR A 128 21.72 -37.80 26.77
CA THR A 128 21.35 -38.39 25.47
C THR A 128 19.88 -38.77 25.46
N GLY A 129 19.30 -39.03 24.28
CA GLY A 129 17.92 -39.51 24.18
C GLY A 129 16.91 -38.51 24.74
N GLU A 130 15.73 -38.99 25.13
CA GLU A 130 14.69 -38.14 25.69
C GLU A 130 15.03 -37.67 27.11
N GLY A 131 14.79 -36.39 27.38
CA GLY A 131 14.96 -35.82 28.71
C GLY A 131 14.30 -34.46 28.89
N ILE A 132 14.30 -33.99 30.13
CA ILE A 132 13.77 -32.69 30.54
C ILE A 132 14.90 -31.93 31.23
N LEU A 133 15.30 -30.80 30.65
CA LEU A 133 16.24 -29.84 31.25
C LEU A 133 15.46 -28.63 31.75
N ARG A 134 15.52 -28.37 33.06
CA ARG A 134 15.01 -27.16 33.70
C ARG A 134 16.19 -26.28 34.06
N HIS A 135 16.28 -25.12 33.44
CA HIS A 135 17.32 -24.13 33.70
C HIS A 135 17.02 -23.37 35.00
N ALA A 136 18.07 -22.85 35.63
CA ALA A 136 17.97 -22.05 36.85
C ALA A 136 17.15 -20.75 36.66
N ASP A 137 17.07 -20.22 35.44
CA ASP A 137 16.25 -19.05 35.09
C ASP A 137 14.75 -19.38 34.92
N GLY A 138 14.37 -20.65 35.04
CA GLY A 138 12.99 -21.13 34.87
C GLY A 138 12.66 -21.63 33.47
N ALA A 139 13.56 -21.51 32.49
CA ALA A 139 13.35 -22.09 31.17
C ALA A 139 13.34 -23.63 31.24
N VAL A 140 12.49 -24.27 30.43
CA VAL A 140 12.34 -25.73 30.41
C VAL A 140 12.43 -26.22 28.97
N TYR A 141 13.35 -27.14 28.71
CA TYR A 141 13.40 -27.93 27.50
C TYR A 141 12.95 -29.35 27.78
N SER A 142 12.15 -29.93 26.88
CA SER A 142 11.73 -31.32 26.89
C SER A 142 11.88 -31.90 25.49
N GLY A 143 12.69 -32.93 25.33
CA GLY A 143 12.88 -33.58 24.03
C GLY A 143 14.18 -34.36 23.94
N HIS A 144 14.60 -34.63 22.72
CA HIS A 144 15.77 -35.43 22.45
C HIS A 144 17.08 -34.63 22.67
N PHE A 145 18.09 -35.32 23.19
CA PHE A 145 19.44 -34.83 23.44
C PHE A 145 20.47 -35.68 22.71
N LEU A 146 21.52 -35.04 22.20
CA LEU A 146 22.72 -35.69 21.68
C LEU A 146 23.94 -34.95 22.20
N ALA A 147 24.88 -35.69 22.80
CA ALA A 147 26.12 -35.15 23.36
C ALA A 147 25.90 -33.92 24.27
N GLY A 148 24.92 -34.01 25.17
CA GLY A 148 24.61 -32.93 26.11
C GLY A 148 23.80 -31.76 25.55
N ARG A 149 23.34 -31.81 24.30
CA ARG A 149 22.63 -30.69 23.66
C ARG A 149 21.27 -31.12 23.11
N PRO A 150 20.26 -30.22 23.11
CA PRO A 150 19.05 -30.40 22.32
C PRO A 150 19.37 -30.75 20.87
N ASP A 151 18.87 -31.89 20.40
CA ASP A 151 19.09 -32.38 19.04
C ASP A 151 17.94 -33.30 18.65
N GLY A 152 17.38 -33.17 17.45
CA GLY A 152 16.17 -33.91 17.05
C GLY A 152 14.90 -33.08 17.28
N ARG A 153 13.88 -33.64 17.92
CA ARG A 153 12.62 -32.91 18.20
C ARG A 153 12.48 -32.60 19.68
N GLY A 154 11.97 -31.41 19.98
CA GLY A 154 11.78 -30.97 21.36
C GLY A 154 10.95 -29.71 21.48
N SER A 155 10.45 -29.50 22.69
CA SER A 155 9.72 -28.31 23.12
C SER A 155 10.56 -27.51 24.10
N MET A 156 10.59 -26.20 23.94
CA MET A 156 11.22 -25.28 24.89
C MET A 156 10.25 -24.21 25.33
N GLN A 157 10.06 -24.03 26.63
CA GLN A 157 9.42 -22.88 27.22
C GLN A 157 10.49 -21.99 27.85
N SER A 158 10.60 -20.75 27.40
CA SER A 158 11.51 -19.75 27.96
C SER A 158 10.91 -19.13 29.22
N ALA A 159 11.74 -18.51 30.06
CA ALA A 159 11.30 -17.87 31.31
C ALA A 159 10.29 -16.72 31.08
N ASP A 160 10.31 -16.10 29.90
CA ASP A 160 9.34 -15.06 29.50
C ASP A 160 7.97 -15.61 29.07
N GLY A 161 7.82 -16.95 29.04
CA GLY A 161 6.60 -17.64 28.62
C GLY A 161 6.56 -18.03 27.14
N THR A 162 7.54 -17.60 26.32
CA THR A 162 7.64 -17.98 24.91
C THR A 162 7.86 -19.48 24.78
N ARG A 163 7.04 -20.16 23.97
CA ARG A 163 7.14 -21.60 23.72
C ARG A 163 7.57 -21.87 22.28
N TYR A 164 8.54 -22.75 22.10
CA TYR A 164 8.95 -23.29 20.82
C TYR A 164 8.70 -24.80 20.78
N ASP A 165 8.12 -25.29 19.69
CA ASP A 165 8.00 -26.73 19.41
C ASP A 165 8.55 -26.98 18.01
N GLY A 166 9.60 -27.79 17.87
CA GLY A 166 10.18 -28.03 16.56
C GLY A 166 11.45 -28.84 16.59
N ALA A 167 12.19 -28.73 15.48
CA ALA A 167 13.45 -29.42 15.31
C ALA A 167 14.66 -28.62 15.87
N TRP A 168 15.63 -29.36 16.36
CA TRP A 168 16.83 -28.89 17.03
C TRP A 168 18.04 -29.57 16.42
N LYS A 169 19.14 -28.83 16.32
CA LYS A 169 20.44 -29.35 15.91
C LYS A 169 21.53 -28.66 16.71
N GLU A 170 22.35 -29.44 17.40
CA GLU A 170 23.46 -28.94 18.22
C GLU A 170 23.06 -27.81 19.21
N GLY A 171 21.85 -27.87 19.77
CA GLY A 171 21.32 -26.89 20.71
C GLY A 171 20.70 -25.65 20.07
N ARG A 172 20.51 -25.60 18.75
CA ARG A 172 19.86 -24.49 18.06
C ARG A 172 18.60 -24.95 17.35
N ARG A 173 17.62 -24.05 17.21
CA ARG A 173 16.42 -24.32 16.40
C ARG A 173 16.80 -24.44 14.94
N GLU A 174 16.36 -25.51 14.31
CA GLU A 174 16.74 -25.93 12.96
C GLU A 174 15.56 -26.64 12.29
N GLY A 175 15.31 -26.42 10.99
CA GLY A 175 14.17 -27.02 10.30
C GLY A 175 12.83 -26.43 10.74
N ASP A 176 11.75 -27.18 10.58
CA ASP A 176 10.40 -26.69 10.87
C ASP A 176 10.12 -26.58 12.37
N GLY A 177 9.44 -25.51 12.76
CA GLY A 177 8.98 -25.33 14.12
C GLY A 177 7.89 -24.29 14.26
N ARG A 178 7.32 -24.23 15.47
CA ARG A 178 6.29 -23.31 15.89
C ARG A 178 6.78 -22.53 17.10
N ILE A 179 6.48 -21.24 17.15
CA ILE A 179 6.66 -20.39 18.32
C ILE A 179 5.30 -19.82 18.72
N ASP A 180 4.88 -20.08 19.96
CA ASP A 180 3.77 -19.37 20.60
C ASP A 180 4.37 -18.30 21.52
N TYR A 181 4.05 -17.03 21.27
CA TYR A 181 4.55 -15.89 22.04
C TYR A 181 3.57 -15.49 23.15
N PRO A 182 4.05 -14.87 24.25
CA PRO A 182 3.20 -14.46 25.37
C PRO A 182 2.13 -13.41 25.01
N ASP A 183 2.38 -12.61 23.96
CA ASP A 183 1.42 -11.62 23.47
C ASP A 183 0.25 -12.25 22.68
N GLY A 184 0.30 -13.55 22.41
CA GLY A 184 -0.67 -14.30 21.60
C GLY A 184 -0.26 -14.43 20.14
N SER A 185 0.86 -13.83 19.73
CA SER A 185 1.42 -14.03 18.39
C SER A 185 1.84 -15.49 18.21
N VAL A 186 1.72 -16.01 16.99
CA VAL A 186 2.15 -17.36 16.63
C VAL A 186 2.97 -17.32 15.35
N PHE A 187 4.14 -17.94 15.36
CA PHE A 187 4.94 -18.16 14.16
C PHE A 187 5.05 -19.66 13.86
N GLU A 188 4.83 -20.06 12.62
CA GLU A 188 5.00 -21.44 12.14
C GLU A 188 5.84 -21.41 10.87
N GLY A 189 6.99 -22.07 10.84
CA GLY A 189 7.86 -22.06 9.67
C GLY A 189 9.24 -22.64 9.91
N ALA A 190 10.13 -22.47 8.94
CA ALA A 190 11.48 -23.01 8.99
C ALA A 190 12.47 -22.11 9.75
N PHE A 191 13.47 -22.77 10.33
CA PHE A 191 14.55 -22.17 11.10
C PHE A 191 15.91 -22.66 10.60
N VAL A 192 16.91 -21.78 10.61
CA VAL A 192 18.32 -22.12 10.44
C VAL A 192 19.08 -21.41 11.54
N ALA A 193 19.77 -22.16 12.40
CA ALA A 193 20.56 -21.63 13.51
C ALA A 193 19.84 -20.52 14.31
N ASP A 194 18.65 -20.83 14.85
CA ASP A 194 17.79 -19.92 15.63
C ASP A 194 17.11 -18.77 14.87
N ARG A 195 17.37 -18.62 13.57
CA ARG A 195 16.77 -17.57 12.74
C ARG A 195 15.65 -18.15 11.89
N ARG A 196 14.52 -17.43 11.80
CA ARG A 196 13.45 -17.77 10.84
C ARG A 196 14.02 -17.64 9.44
N GLN A 197 13.79 -18.66 8.61
CA GLN A 197 14.39 -18.79 7.30
C GLN A 197 13.43 -19.56 6.38
N GLY A 198 13.42 -19.24 5.09
CA GLY A 198 12.55 -19.91 4.13
C GLY A 198 11.09 -19.52 4.32
N LEU A 199 10.15 -20.45 4.14
CA LEU A 199 8.74 -20.15 4.26
C LEU A 199 8.27 -20.17 5.72
N GLY A 200 7.39 -19.24 6.07
CA GLY A 200 6.79 -19.20 7.39
C GLY A 200 5.59 -18.27 7.47
N ARG A 201 4.71 -18.58 8.41
CA ARG A 201 3.48 -17.86 8.70
C ARG A 201 3.56 -17.22 10.09
N LEU A 202 3.33 -15.91 10.17
CA LEU A 202 3.18 -15.16 11.41
C LEU A 202 1.72 -14.70 11.53
N THR A 203 1.09 -15.06 12.64
CA THR A 203 -0.26 -14.58 13.01
C THR A 203 -0.12 -13.71 14.25
N LEU A 204 -0.59 -12.47 14.18
CA LEU A 204 -0.60 -11.52 15.29
C LEU A 204 -1.96 -11.54 16.01
N PRO A 205 -2.03 -11.10 17.28
CA PRO A 205 -3.26 -11.09 18.08
C PRO A 205 -4.39 -10.23 17.51
N ASP A 206 -4.04 -9.19 16.74
CA ASP A 206 -4.99 -8.30 16.07
C ASP A 206 -5.64 -8.91 14.82
N GLY A 207 -5.22 -10.13 14.44
CA GLY A 207 -5.70 -10.83 13.25
C GLY A 207 -4.85 -10.59 12.00
N MET A 208 -3.78 -9.79 12.08
CA MET A 208 -2.83 -9.66 10.97
C MET A 208 -2.14 -11.00 10.72
N VAL A 209 -2.12 -11.45 9.47
CA VAL A 209 -1.44 -12.70 9.07
C VAL A 209 -0.47 -12.40 7.95
N TYR A 210 0.81 -12.70 8.16
CA TYR A 210 1.81 -12.77 7.10
C TYR A 210 2.10 -14.24 6.80
N ASP A 211 2.08 -14.63 5.54
CA ASP A 211 2.44 -15.97 5.04
C ASP A 211 3.39 -15.81 3.85
N GLY A 212 4.66 -16.12 4.03
CA GLY A 212 5.65 -15.86 2.99
C GLY A 212 7.08 -16.16 3.38
N ALA A 213 8.01 -15.58 2.63
CA ALA A 213 9.43 -15.83 2.75
C ALA A 213 10.12 -15.00 3.86
N TRP A 214 11.06 -15.66 4.52
CA TRP A 214 11.87 -15.14 5.61
C TRP A 214 13.35 -15.35 5.33
N THR A 215 14.17 -14.34 5.62
CA THR A 215 15.63 -14.43 5.56
C THR A 215 16.21 -13.77 6.81
N ASP A 216 17.05 -14.51 7.54
CA ASP A 216 17.68 -14.05 8.79
C ASP A 216 16.69 -13.38 9.78
N GLY A 217 15.52 -13.99 9.94
CA GLY A 217 14.49 -13.49 10.86
C GLY A 217 13.67 -12.31 10.34
N ARG A 218 13.90 -11.82 9.12
CA ARG A 218 13.18 -10.71 8.48
C ARG A 218 12.25 -11.22 7.38
N ILE A 219 11.15 -10.50 7.17
CA ILE A 219 10.24 -10.70 6.05
C ILE A 219 10.94 -10.22 4.77
N GLU A 220 11.21 -11.12 3.84
CA GLU A 220 12.01 -10.88 2.64
C GLU A 220 11.55 -11.80 1.50
N GLY A 221 11.32 -11.24 0.31
CA GLY A 221 10.85 -11.97 -0.86
C GLY A 221 9.32 -12.05 -0.97
N GLN A 222 8.81 -13.06 -1.65
CA GLN A 222 7.38 -13.18 -1.94
C GLN A 222 6.57 -13.55 -0.69
N GLY A 223 5.40 -12.94 -0.52
CA GLY A 223 4.49 -13.25 0.56
C GLY A 223 3.08 -12.71 0.38
N ARG A 224 2.22 -13.13 1.29
CA ARG A 224 0.82 -12.73 1.40
C ARG A 224 0.57 -12.13 2.77
N LEU A 225 0.07 -10.91 2.82
CA LEU A 225 -0.28 -10.19 4.04
C LEU A 225 -1.79 -9.94 4.09
N LEU A 226 -2.46 -10.51 5.08
CA LEU A 226 -3.84 -10.20 5.45
C LEU A 226 -3.82 -9.22 6.61
N GLN A 227 -4.46 -8.07 6.45
CA GLN A 227 -4.63 -7.06 7.49
C GLN A 227 -5.93 -7.28 8.26
N PRO A 228 -6.05 -6.78 9.51
CA PRO A 228 -7.28 -6.84 10.29
C PRO A 228 -8.49 -6.17 9.61
N SER A 229 -8.24 -5.18 8.72
CA SER A 229 -9.27 -4.54 7.89
C SER A 229 -9.91 -5.47 6.86
N GLY A 230 -9.31 -6.64 6.61
CA GLY A 230 -9.67 -7.53 5.50
C GLY A 230 -8.86 -7.26 4.22
N ASP A 231 -7.99 -6.25 4.21
CA ASP A 231 -7.12 -5.98 3.07
C ASP A 231 -6.11 -7.12 2.90
N VAL A 232 -5.93 -7.58 1.67
CA VAL A 232 -4.98 -8.65 1.31
C VAL A 232 -3.98 -8.10 0.31
N TYR A 233 -2.71 -8.09 0.67
CA TYR A 233 -1.59 -7.85 -0.24
C TYR A 233 -0.90 -9.16 -0.61
N GLU A 234 -0.51 -9.31 -1.86
CA GLU A 234 0.34 -10.38 -2.35
C GLU A 234 1.40 -9.81 -3.29
N GLY A 235 2.67 -10.07 -2.98
CA GLY A 235 3.80 -9.54 -3.74
C GLY A 235 5.12 -9.64 -2.98
N ALA A 236 6.12 -8.90 -3.45
CA ALA A 236 7.44 -8.91 -2.85
C ALA A 236 7.54 -7.98 -1.63
N PHE A 237 8.36 -8.41 -0.67
CA PHE A 237 8.73 -7.65 0.51
C PHE A 237 10.24 -7.46 0.57
N VAL A 238 10.67 -6.28 1.00
CA VAL A 238 12.06 -5.98 1.34
C VAL A 238 12.07 -5.29 2.71
N ASN A 239 12.83 -5.84 3.66
CA ASN A 239 12.84 -5.42 5.07
C ASN A 239 11.44 -5.27 5.69
N GLY A 240 10.51 -6.16 5.32
CA GLY A 240 9.13 -6.14 5.79
C GLY A 240 8.21 -5.09 5.14
N GLN A 241 8.70 -4.30 4.19
CA GLN A 241 7.89 -3.34 3.42
C GLN A 241 7.54 -3.92 2.06
N ARG A 242 6.36 -3.59 1.54
CA ARG A 242 5.94 -3.96 0.17
C ARG A 242 6.84 -3.24 -0.84
N GLU A 243 7.37 -4.00 -1.79
CA GLU A 243 8.32 -3.53 -2.79
C GLU A 243 8.11 -4.24 -4.13
N GLY A 244 8.39 -3.58 -5.24
CA GLY A 244 8.23 -4.16 -6.58
C GLY A 244 6.77 -4.42 -6.94
N GLU A 245 6.53 -5.36 -7.85
CA GLU A 245 5.17 -5.69 -8.31
C GLU A 245 4.37 -6.42 -7.23
N GLY A 246 3.11 -6.02 -7.06
CA GLY A 246 2.18 -6.70 -6.17
C GLY A 246 0.72 -6.37 -6.45
N ARG A 247 -0.16 -7.08 -5.75
CA ARG A 247 -1.61 -6.88 -5.81
C ARG A 247 -2.19 -6.65 -4.43
N VAL A 248 -3.17 -5.75 -4.33
CA VAL A 248 -3.97 -5.50 -3.13
C VAL A 248 -5.44 -5.71 -3.48
N LEU A 249 -6.11 -6.55 -2.70
CA LEU A 249 -7.57 -6.60 -2.61
C LEU A 249 -7.96 -5.91 -1.29
N TYR A 250 -8.64 -4.78 -1.39
CA TYR A 250 -9.09 -4.05 -0.21
C TYR A 250 -10.37 -4.68 0.35
N GLY A 251 -10.60 -4.57 1.66
CA GLY A 251 -11.78 -5.10 2.34
C GLY A 251 -13.10 -4.49 1.84
N ASN A 252 -13.05 -3.30 1.23
CA ASN A 252 -14.19 -2.65 0.58
C ASN A 252 -14.48 -3.18 -0.85
N GLY A 253 -13.67 -4.10 -1.37
CA GLY A 253 -13.79 -4.66 -2.72
C GLY A 253 -12.94 -3.97 -3.79
N ASP A 254 -12.30 -2.84 -3.47
CA ASP A 254 -11.38 -2.16 -4.37
C ASP A 254 -10.14 -3.03 -4.63
N ARG A 255 -9.44 -2.76 -5.74
CA ARG A 255 -8.29 -3.55 -6.17
C ARG A 255 -7.19 -2.66 -6.71
N TYR A 256 -5.95 -3.01 -6.41
CA TYR A 256 -4.77 -2.42 -7.03
C TYR A 256 -3.81 -3.51 -7.49
N GLU A 257 -3.28 -3.38 -8.69
CA GLU A 257 -2.23 -4.25 -9.24
C GLU A 257 -1.15 -3.36 -9.87
N GLY A 258 0.10 -3.48 -9.42
CA GLY A 258 1.21 -2.68 -9.93
C GLY A 258 2.37 -2.55 -8.96
N GLY A 259 3.23 -1.57 -9.21
CA GLY A 259 4.46 -1.36 -8.46
C GLY A 259 4.26 -0.76 -7.06
N PHE A 260 5.16 -1.15 -6.16
CA PHE A 260 5.31 -0.63 -4.80
C PHE A 260 6.75 -0.22 -4.55
N SER A 261 6.94 0.82 -3.75
CA SER A 261 8.22 1.14 -3.16
C SER A 261 8.03 1.67 -1.75
N ALA A 262 8.69 1.04 -0.77
CA ALA A 262 8.54 1.33 0.66
C ALA A 262 7.06 1.51 1.07
N ASP A 263 6.24 0.48 0.83
CA ASP A 263 4.81 0.40 1.12
C ASP A 263 3.89 1.34 0.32
N ARG A 264 4.41 2.16 -0.59
CA ARG A 264 3.60 3.09 -1.39
C ARG A 264 3.49 2.63 -2.83
N ARG A 265 2.31 2.78 -3.43
CA ARG A 265 2.12 2.55 -4.88
C ARG A 265 3.07 3.45 -5.66
N ASN A 266 3.82 2.88 -6.59
CA ASN A 266 4.86 3.55 -7.34
C ASN A 266 5.08 2.87 -8.69
N GLY A 267 5.58 3.60 -9.69
CA GLY A 267 5.74 3.05 -11.04
C GLY A 267 4.39 2.93 -11.75
N HIS A 268 4.16 1.87 -12.52
CA HIS A 268 2.91 1.70 -13.27
C HIS A 268 1.94 0.79 -12.51
N GLY A 269 0.64 1.04 -12.62
CA GLY A 269 -0.36 0.17 -12.01
C GLY A 269 -1.80 0.50 -12.33
N ALA A 270 -2.67 -0.49 -12.12
CA ALA A 270 -4.10 -0.42 -12.32
C ALA A 270 -4.84 -0.43 -10.98
N PHE A 271 -5.71 0.54 -10.77
CA PHE A 271 -6.63 0.64 -9.64
C PHE A 271 -8.08 0.50 -10.14
N ARG A 272 -8.89 -0.30 -9.46
CA ARG A 272 -10.31 -0.51 -9.78
C ARG A 272 -11.11 -0.43 -8.50
N GLN A 273 -12.11 0.44 -8.48
CA GLN A 273 -13.05 0.56 -7.38
C GLN A 273 -14.26 -0.33 -7.62
N ALA A 274 -14.91 -0.74 -6.53
CA ALA A 274 -16.13 -1.54 -6.61
C ALA A 274 -17.31 -0.78 -7.27
N ASP A 275 -17.29 0.55 -7.25
CA ASP A 275 -18.31 1.44 -7.83
C ASP A 275 -18.16 1.67 -9.35
N GLY A 276 -17.11 1.12 -9.97
CA GLY A 276 -16.86 1.21 -11.41
C GLY A 276 -15.79 2.23 -11.80
N TYR A 277 -15.31 3.08 -10.90
CA TYR A 277 -14.15 3.92 -11.20
C TYR A 277 -12.90 3.04 -11.42
N SER A 278 -12.10 3.37 -12.43
CA SER A 278 -10.79 2.74 -12.61
C SER A 278 -9.75 3.70 -13.13
N TYR A 279 -8.49 3.42 -12.82
CA TYR A 279 -7.33 4.15 -13.29
C TYR A 279 -6.22 3.18 -13.67
N GLU A 280 -5.59 3.38 -14.81
CA GLU A 280 -4.40 2.65 -15.25
C GLU A 280 -3.36 3.67 -15.73
N GLY A 281 -2.18 3.69 -15.12
CA GLY A 281 -1.21 4.74 -15.39
C GLY A 281 -0.07 4.78 -14.39
N ASP A 282 0.66 5.89 -14.38
CA ASP A 282 1.80 6.06 -13.49
C ASP A 282 1.35 6.48 -12.08
N TRP A 283 2.16 6.07 -11.11
CA TRP A 283 1.99 6.25 -9.68
C TRP A 283 3.30 6.74 -9.08
N LYS A 284 3.19 7.69 -8.15
CA LYS A 284 4.31 8.16 -7.35
C LYS A 284 3.84 8.37 -5.92
N ASP A 285 4.52 7.72 -4.98
CA ASP A 285 4.27 7.90 -3.54
C ASP A 285 2.80 7.74 -3.13
N GLY A 286 2.10 6.80 -3.78
CA GLY A 286 0.68 6.50 -3.49
C GLY A 286 -0.33 7.32 -4.29
N ARG A 287 0.11 8.30 -5.09
CA ARG A 287 -0.74 9.21 -5.89
C ARG A 287 -0.59 8.93 -7.38
N ARG A 288 -1.63 9.25 -8.15
CA ARG A 288 -1.56 9.24 -9.62
C ARG A 288 -0.66 10.39 -10.07
N GLU A 289 0.25 10.06 -10.97
CA GLU A 289 1.27 10.95 -11.52
C GLU A 289 1.48 10.56 -12.99
N GLY A 290 2.18 11.36 -13.79
CA GLY A 290 2.59 10.95 -15.14
C GLY A 290 1.41 10.75 -16.08
N GLN A 291 1.47 9.75 -16.96
CA GLN A 291 0.39 9.48 -17.93
C GLN A 291 -0.56 8.40 -17.41
N GLY A 292 -1.85 8.52 -17.73
CA GLY A 292 -2.81 7.48 -17.40
C GLY A 292 -4.17 7.63 -18.05
N THR A 293 -4.97 6.57 -17.90
CA THR A 293 -6.36 6.48 -18.34
C THR A 293 -7.25 6.31 -17.11
N ALA A 294 -8.17 7.24 -16.88
CA ALA A 294 -9.22 7.14 -15.87
C ALA A 294 -10.57 6.86 -16.52
N ARG A 295 -11.29 5.84 -16.03
CA ARG A 295 -12.67 5.54 -16.43
C ARG A 295 -13.58 5.83 -15.25
N TYR A 296 -14.60 6.65 -15.47
CA TYR A 296 -15.51 7.12 -14.45
C TYR A 296 -16.78 6.25 -14.40
N PRO A 297 -17.49 6.18 -13.26
CA PRO A 297 -18.73 5.40 -13.14
C PRO A 297 -19.85 5.79 -14.10
N ASP A 298 -19.86 7.04 -14.59
CA ASP A 298 -20.81 7.52 -15.59
C ASP A 298 -20.51 7.01 -17.01
N GLY A 299 -19.36 6.36 -17.22
CA GLY A 299 -18.88 5.89 -18.52
C GLY A 299 -17.90 6.85 -19.21
N SER A 300 -17.64 8.03 -18.64
CA SER A 300 -16.66 8.97 -19.16
C SER A 300 -15.24 8.37 -19.06
N ILE A 301 -14.37 8.70 -20.01
CA ILE A 301 -12.99 8.21 -20.08
C ILE A 301 -12.07 9.41 -20.28
N TYR A 302 -11.13 9.61 -19.36
CA TYR A 302 -10.05 10.57 -19.49
C TYR A 302 -8.73 9.86 -19.79
N GLU A 303 -7.96 10.39 -20.73
CA GLU A 303 -6.61 9.96 -21.08
C GLU A 303 -5.69 11.17 -21.10
N GLY A 304 -4.63 11.17 -20.31
CA GLY A 304 -3.72 12.32 -20.26
C GLY A 304 -2.82 12.32 -19.04
N ALA A 305 -2.21 13.48 -18.77
CA ALA A 305 -1.27 13.61 -17.66
C ALA A 305 -1.97 13.89 -16.32
N PHE A 306 -1.37 13.38 -15.25
CA PHE A 306 -1.79 13.55 -13.87
C PHE A 306 -0.65 14.11 -13.03
N VAL A 307 -0.99 15.02 -12.10
CA VAL A 307 -0.09 15.48 -11.05
C VAL A 307 -0.84 15.44 -9.72
N ALA A 308 -0.31 14.70 -8.74
CA ALA A 308 -0.91 14.57 -7.42
C ALA A 308 -2.43 14.29 -7.45
N ASP A 309 -2.83 13.24 -8.17
CA ASP A 309 -4.22 12.78 -8.30
C ASP A 309 -5.14 13.65 -9.17
N ARG A 310 -4.64 14.65 -9.89
CA ARG A 310 -5.45 15.55 -10.72
C ARG A 310 -5.00 15.56 -12.18
N PRO A 311 -5.93 15.54 -13.15
CA PRO A 311 -5.64 15.87 -14.54
C PRO A 311 -4.88 17.20 -14.65
N GLU A 312 -3.81 17.19 -15.42
CA GLU A 312 -2.89 18.33 -15.58
C GLU A 312 -2.28 18.27 -17.00
N GLY A 313 -1.93 19.42 -17.59
CA GLY A 313 -1.33 19.47 -18.93
C GLY A 313 -2.28 18.96 -20.01
N LEU A 314 -1.74 18.34 -21.06
CA LEU A 314 -2.56 17.87 -22.18
C LEU A 314 -3.35 16.60 -21.80
N GLY A 315 -4.64 16.59 -22.15
CA GLY A 315 -5.50 15.44 -21.98
C GLY A 315 -6.73 15.45 -22.87
N HIS A 316 -7.35 14.28 -22.98
CA HIS A 316 -8.53 14.00 -23.77
C HIS A 316 -9.57 13.36 -22.85
N ILE A 317 -10.79 13.91 -22.79
CA ILE A 317 -11.94 13.27 -22.15
C ILE A 317 -13.03 12.99 -23.17
N THR A 318 -13.48 11.75 -23.23
CA THR A 318 -14.72 11.34 -23.88
C THR A 318 -15.80 11.19 -22.81
N TYR A 319 -16.87 11.98 -22.91
CA TYR A 319 -18.00 11.93 -21.99
C TYR A 319 -18.99 10.82 -22.38
N ALA A 320 -19.83 10.41 -21.42
CA ALA A 320 -20.83 9.37 -21.62
C ALA A 320 -21.86 9.68 -22.73
N ASP A 321 -22.13 10.96 -23.00
CA ASP A 321 -23.03 11.41 -24.07
C ASP A 321 -22.37 11.40 -25.46
N GLY A 322 -21.07 11.07 -25.54
CA GLY A 322 -20.27 11.11 -26.77
C GLY A 322 -19.61 12.47 -27.04
N SER A 323 -19.80 13.46 -26.18
CA SER A 323 -19.06 14.71 -26.24
C SER A 323 -17.57 14.45 -25.97
N ILE A 324 -16.69 15.22 -26.58
CA ILE A 324 -15.23 15.07 -26.50
C ILE A 324 -14.60 16.42 -26.18
N TYR A 325 -13.68 16.45 -25.23
CA TYR A 325 -12.76 17.57 -25.05
C TYR A 325 -11.31 17.11 -25.17
N GLU A 326 -10.51 17.83 -25.96
CA GLU A 326 -9.07 17.62 -26.13
C GLU A 326 -8.34 18.95 -25.92
N GLY A 327 -7.41 19.02 -24.96
CA GLY A 327 -6.69 20.26 -24.67
C GLY A 327 -6.00 20.29 -23.31
N ASP A 328 -5.76 21.49 -22.83
CA ASP A 328 -5.07 21.76 -21.58
C ASP A 328 -5.96 21.54 -20.34
N TRP A 329 -5.34 21.01 -19.29
CA TRP A 329 -5.91 20.79 -17.97
C TRP A 329 -5.04 21.46 -16.92
N ALA A 330 -5.66 22.07 -15.93
CA ALA A 330 -4.97 22.64 -14.78
C ALA A 330 -5.75 22.35 -13.51
N GLY A 331 -5.11 21.72 -12.54
CA GLY A 331 -5.72 21.44 -11.24
C GLY A 331 -6.97 20.57 -11.32
N GLY A 332 -7.04 19.66 -12.29
CA GLY A 332 -8.18 18.77 -12.52
C GLY A 332 -9.38 19.41 -13.23
N SER A 333 -9.23 20.61 -13.77
CA SER A 333 -10.25 21.30 -14.57
C SER A 333 -9.72 21.61 -15.96
N ILE A 334 -10.62 21.60 -16.94
CA ILE A 334 -10.36 22.11 -18.29
C ILE A 334 -9.98 23.59 -18.20
N ALA A 335 -8.81 23.93 -18.73
CA ALA A 335 -8.23 25.27 -18.72
C ALA A 335 -7.38 25.48 -19.97
N GLY A 336 -6.74 26.64 -20.13
CA GLY A 336 -5.79 26.84 -21.24
C GLY A 336 -6.46 26.75 -22.60
N THR A 337 -5.85 26.08 -23.57
CA THR A 337 -6.36 25.95 -24.94
C THR A 337 -6.89 24.55 -25.22
N GLY A 338 -7.95 24.45 -26.03
CA GLY A 338 -8.48 23.14 -26.39
C GLY A 338 -9.62 23.19 -27.42
N LYS A 339 -10.15 22.00 -27.68
CA LYS A 339 -11.26 21.74 -28.58
C LYS A 339 -12.33 20.93 -27.86
N LEU A 340 -13.56 21.47 -27.80
CA LEU A 340 -14.75 20.76 -27.33
C LEU A 340 -15.63 20.43 -28.54
N THR A 341 -15.96 19.15 -28.72
CA THR A 341 -16.95 18.67 -29.69
C THR A 341 -18.11 18.06 -28.93
N GLN A 342 -19.28 18.70 -28.94
CA GLN A 342 -20.47 18.16 -28.31
C GLN A 342 -21.13 17.09 -29.18
N ALA A 343 -21.88 16.17 -28.55
CA ALA A 343 -22.62 15.12 -29.23
C ALA A 343 -23.63 15.65 -30.30
N ASN A 344 -24.12 16.88 -30.14
CA ASN A 344 -25.02 17.54 -31.09
C ASN A 344 -24.29 18.10 -32.34
N GLY A 345 -22.96 18.00 -32.42
CA GLY A 345 -22.13 18.54 -33.50
C GLY A 345 -21.63 19.97 -33.30
N LEU A 346 -21.92 20.62 -32.17
CA LEU A 346 -21.34 21.90 -31.80
C LEU A 346 -19.85 21.73 -31.51
N VAL A 347 -19.02 22.58 -32.09
CA VAL A 347 -17.57 22.57 -31.90
C VAL A 347 -17.10 23.92 -31.40
N TYR A 348 -16.33 23.94 -30.31
CA TYR A 348 -15.61 25.11 -29.84
C TYR A 348 -14.11 24.84 -29.86
N GLU A 349 -13.33 25.77 -30.42
CA GLU A 349 -11.87 25.74 -30.44
C GLU A 349 -11.35 27.08 -29.91
N GLY A 350 -10.63 27.08 -28.79
CA GLY A 350 -10.21 28.32 -28.15
C GLY A 350 -9.68 28.15 -26.74
N SER A 351 -9.71 29.25 -26.01
CA SER A 351 -9.26 29.31 -24.62
C SER A 351 -10.39 28.95 -23.63
N PHE A 352 -10.02 28.32 -22.52
CA PHE A 352 -10.91 27.84 -21.48
C PHE A 352 -10.45 28.29 -20.10
N ALA A 353 -11.41 28.57 -19.23
CA ALA A 353 -11.20 28.72 -17.80
C ALA A 353 -12.31 27.98 -17.04
N SER A 354 -11.92 27.10 -16.13
CA SER A 354 -12.86 26.31 -15.29
C SER A 354 -13.94 25.59 -16.12
N GLY A 355 -13.54 24.99 -17.25
CA GLY A 355 -14.42 24.26 -18.15
C GLY A 355 -15.34 25.09 -19.03
N LYS A 356 -15.18 26.42 -19.08
CA LYS A 356 -15.98 27.31 -19.93
C LYS A 356 -15.11 28.04 -20.95
N PRO A 357 -15.62 28.32 -22.17
CA PRO A 357 -15.00 29.26 -23.09
C PRO A 357 -14.66 30.59 -22.41
N GLU A 358 -13.42 31.04 -22.58
CA GLU A 358 -12.88 32.26 -21.97
C GLU A 358 -11.83 32.87 -22.92
N GLY A 359 -11.68 34.18 -22.99
CA GLY A 359 -10.70 34.81 -23.86
C GLY A 359 -11.06 34.67 -25.33
N LYS A 360 -10.16 34.19 -26.19
CA LYS A 360 -10.39 34.08 -27.64
C LYS A 360 -10.80 32.67 -28.04
N GLY A 361 -11.78 32.54 -28.94
CA GLY A 361 -12.15 31.26 -29.51
C GLY A 361 -13.18 31.32 -30.63
N ARG A 362 -13.33 30.19 -31.30
CA ARG A 362 -14.26 29.97 -32.41
C ARG A 362 -15.27 28.89 -32.07
N MET A 363 -16.54 29.23 -32.15
CA MET A 363 -17.69 28.32 -32.05
C MET A 363 -18.23 28.02 -33.45
N THR A 364 -18.50 26.75 -33.73
CA THR A 364 -19.20 26.27 -34.93
C THR A 364 -20.43 25.51 -34.49
N TYR A 365 -21.60 26.04 -34.82
CA TYR A 365 -22.89 25.47 -34.45
C TYR A 365 -23.35 24.42 -35.46
N PRO A 366 -24.19 23.46 -35.03
CA PRO A 366 -24.91 22.59 -35.95
C PRO A 366 -25.68 23.43 -36.97
N GLY A 367 -25.50 23.15 -38.26
CA GLY A 367 -26.10 23.94 -39.35
C GLY A 367 -25.14 24.96 -39.99
N GLY A 368 -23.92 25.13 -39.48
CA GLY A 368 -22.85 25.86 -40.15
C GLY A 368 -22.69 27.33 -39.75
N GLN A 369 -23.49 27.83 -38.80
CA GLN A 369 -23.24 29.13 -38.19
C GLN A 369 -21.91 29.08 -37.43
N THR A 370 -21.11 30.14 -37.52
CA THR A 370 -19.87 30.29 -36.75
C THR A 370 -19.84 31.61 -36.01
N TYR A 371 -19.16 31.64 -34.88
CA TYR A 371 -18.75 32.84 -34.16
C TYR A 371 -17.26 32.73 -33.84
N GLU A 372 -16.49 33.78 -34.07
CA GLU A 372 -15.08 33.88 -33.71
C GLU A 372 -14.83 35.22 -33.02
N GLY A 373 -14.36 35.20 -31.78
CA GLY A 373 -14.26 36.44 -31.00
C GLY A 373 -13.87 36.23 -29.54
N ASP A 374 -14.19 37.25 -28.75
CA ASP A 374 -14.01 37.30 -27.30
C ASP A 374 -15.12 36.51 -26.55
N TRP A 375 -14.72 35.86 -25.47
CA TRP A 375 -15.55 35.01 -24.62
C TRP A 375 -15.31 35.36 -23.17
N ILE A 376 -16.39 35.48 -22.40
CA ILE A 376 -16.32 35.59 -20.94
C ILE A 376 -17.35 34.63 -20.34
N ALA A 377 -16.88 33.75 -19.46
CA ALA A 377 -17.72 32.79 -18.73
C ALA A 377 -18.66 31.94 -19.63
N GLY A 378 -18.19 31.59 -20.83
CA GLY A 378 -18.93 30.76 -21.79
C GLY A 378 -19.85 31.51 -22.74
N GLN A 379 -19.87 32.85 -22.73
CA GLN A 379 -20.72 33.65 -23.62
C GLN A 379 -19.87 34.52 -24.57
N PRO A 380 -20.32 34.71 -25.83
CA PRO A 380 -19.77 35.73 -26.71
C PRO A 380 -19.90 37.11 -26.05
N GLU A 381 -18.77 37.81 -25.93
CA GLU A 381 -18.64 39.11 -25.29
C GLU A 381 -17.61 39.91 -26.11
N GLY A 382 -17.51 41.23 -25.97
CA GLY A 382 -16.43 41.99 -26.61
C GLY A 382 -16.45 41.95 -28.15
N GLN A 383 -15.29 41.90 -28.81
CA GLN A 383 -15.22 41.95 -30.27
C GLN A 383 -15.33 40.55 -30.88
N GLY A 384 -16.15 40.41 -31.94
CA GLY A 384 -16.26 39.15 -32.66
C GLY A 384 -16.87 39.26 -34.05
N ALA A 385 -16.81 38.13 -34.76
CA ALA A 385 -17.35 37.94 -36.09
C ALA A 385 -18.26 36.71 -36.12
N ALA A 386 -19.53 36.88 -36.51
CA ALA A 386 -20.47 35.79 -36.74
C ALA A 386 -20.69 35.58 -38.25
N ARG A 387 -20.64 34.34 -38.73
CA ARG A 387 -21.02 33.97 -40.10
C ARG A 387 -22.20 33.02 -40.07
N TYR A 388 -23.17 33.22 -40.94
CA TYR A 388 -24.41 32.47 -40.97
C TYR A 388 -24.46 31.54 -42.20
N PRO A 389 -25.29 30.47 -42.16
CA PRO A 389 -25.38 29.50 -43.25
C PRO A 389 -25.86 30.09 -44.57
N ASP A 390 -26.61 31.20 -44.53
CA ASP A 390 -27.07 31.94 -45.70
C ASP A 390 -25.96 32.81 -46.34
N GLY A 391 -24.74 32.77 -45.81
CA GLY A 391 -23.59 33.56 -46.25
C GLY A 391 -23.55 34.98 -45.67
N SER A 392 -24.55 35.38 -44.88
CA SER A 392 -24.50 36.65 -44.17
C SER A 392 -23.44 36.64 -43.06
N ALA A 393 -22.96 37.82 -42.68
CA ALA A 393 -21.94 37.96 -41.65
C ALA A 393 -22.17 39.23 -40.83
N TYR A 394 -21.78 39.18 -39.56
CA TYR A 394 -21.72 40.31 -38.64
C TYR A 394 -20.32 40.42 -38.06
N GLU A 395 -19.75 41.60 -38.02
CA GLU A 395 -18.48 41.91 -37.34
C GLU A 395 -18.69 43.12 -36.44
N GLY A 396 -18.45 42.97 -35.14
CA GLY A 396 -18.71 44.05 -34.19
C GLY A 396 -18.68 43.60 -32.74
N THR A 397 -19.33 44.37 -31.88
CA THR A 397 -19.34 44.13 -30.44
C THR A 397 -20.49 43.19 -30.03
N PHE A 398 -20.22 42.32 -29.06
CA PHE A 398 -21.18 41.39 -28.48
C PHE A 398 -21.28 41.63 -26.98
N HIS A 399 -22.47 41.48 -26.43
CA HIS A 399 -22.72 41.46 -25.00
C HIS A 399 -23.72 40.36 -24.67
N ALA A 400 -23.37 39.48 -23.73
CA ALA A 400 -24.20 38.34 -23.33
C ALA A 400 -24.73 37.50 -24.51
N GLY A 401 -23.88 37.26 -25.50
CA GLY A 401 -24.23 36.47 -26.70
C GLY A 401 -25.01 37.22 -27.78
N LYS A 402 -25.38 38.48 -27.57
CA LYS A 402 -26.15 39.30 -28.54
C LYS A 402 -25.25 40.34 -29.18
N ARG A 403 -25.58 40.72 -30.42
CA ARG A 403 -24.96 41.88 -31.08
C ARG A 403 -25.37 43.15 -30.34
N GLU A 404 -24.39 43.93 -29.92
CA GLU A 404 -24.56 45.11 -29.07
C GLU A 404 -23.53 46.18 -29.47
N GLY A 405 -23.84 47.47 -29.38
CA GLY A 405 -22.89 48.52 -29.73
C GLY A 405 -22.57 48.58 -31.24
N ALA A 406 -21.37 49.03 -31.60
CA ALA A 406 -21.00 49.24 -33.00
C ALA A 406 -20.72 47.91 -33.74
N GLY A 407 -21.23 47.80 -34.97
CA GLY A 407 -20.93 46.65 -35.83
C GLY A 407 -21.40 46.80 -37.28
N THR A 408 -20.84 45.95 -38.14
CA THR A 408 -21.16 45.83 -39.56
C THR A 408 -21.87 44.50 -39.84
N PHE A 409 -22.98 44.53 -40.56
CA PHE A 409 -23.67 43.34 -41.06
C PHE A 409 -23.70 43.34 -42.59
N THR A 410 -23.31 42.24 -43.22
CA THR A 410 -23.30 42.07 -44.67
C THR A 410 -24.10 40.84 -45.08
N ARG A 411 -24.81 40.92 -46.20
CA ARG A 411 -25.47 39.77 -46.85
C ARG A 411 -24.88 39.53 -48.23
N PRO A 412 -24.93 38.28 -48.76
CA PRO A 412 -24.42 37.97 -50.09
C PRO A 412 -25.14 38.69 -51.24
N ASP A 413 -26.37 39.16 -51.01
CA ASP A 413 -27.13 39.97 -51.97
C ASP A 413 -26.54 41.37 -52.18
N GLY A 414 -25.53 41.77 -51.39
CA GLY A 414 -24.90 43.09 -51.43
C GLY A 414 -25.43 44.07 -50.38
N PHE A 415 -26.42 43.68 -49.57
CA PHE A 415 -26.84 44.52 -48.45
C PHE A 415 -25.72 44.64 -47.42
N ARG A 416 -25.49 45.87 -46.94
CA ARG A 416 -24.54 46.18 -45.87
C ARG A 416 -25.15 47.18 -44.90
N TYR A 417 -25.08 46.91 -43.60
CA TYR A 417 -25.41 47.85 -42.54
C TYR A 417 -24.17 48.09 -41.68
N GLU A 418 -23.87 49.35 -41.38
CA GLU A 418 -22.83 49.75 -40.44
C GLU A 418 -23.43 50.75 -39.45
N GLY A 419 -23.46 50.40 -38.17
CA GLY A 419 -24.13 51.24 -37.18
C GLY A 419 -24.20 50.59 -35.81
N THR A 420 -25.09 51.13 -34.97
CA THR A 420 -25.27 50.66 -33.60
C THR A 420 -26.28 49.50 -33.53
N TRP A 421 -26.07 48.60 -32.57
CA TRP A 421 -26.89 47.42 -32.31
C TRP A 421 -27.30 47.44 -30.84
N ALA A 422 -28.53 47.00 -30.57
CA ALA A 422 -29.02 46.80 -29.22
C ALA A 422 -29.88 45.53 -29.21
N GLU A 423 -29.65 44.64 -28.25
CA GLU A 423 -30.43 43.40 -28.07
C GLU A 423 -30.49 42.55 -29.34
N GLY A 424 -29.42 42.58 -30.14
CA GLY A 424 -29.33 41.82 -31.39
C GLY A 424 -30.00 42.47 -32.61
N ALA A 425 -30.59 43.66 -32.51
CA ALA A 425 -31.23 44.37 -33.62
C ALA A 425 -30.52 45.69 -33.97
N MET A 426 -30.63 46.14 -35.24
CA MET A 426 -30.14 47.46 -35.63
C MET A 426 -30.89 48.53 -34.83
N SER A 427 -30.15 49.40 -34.15
CA SER A 427 -30.70 50.39 -33.22
C SER A 427 -29.80 51.62 -33.16
N GLY A 428 -30.35 52.82 -32.97
CA GLY A 428 -29.55 54.04 -32.99
C GLY A 428 -29.04 54.40 -34.39
N GLU A 429 -27.98 55.19 -34.49
CA GLU A 429 -27.48 55.69 -35.78
C GLU A 429 -26.76 54.62 -36.60
N GLY A 430 -26.97 54.65 -37.93
CA GLY A 430 -26.27 53.77 -38.85
C GLY A 430 -26.48 54.10 -40.34
N VAL A 431 -25.77 53.36 -41.18
CA VAL A 431 -25.79 53.46 -42.65
C VAL A 431 -26.16 52.09 -43.23
N ALA A 432 -27.29 52.01 -43.93
CA ALA A 432 -27.71 50.82 -44.68
C ALA A 432 -27.53 51.04 -46.19
N THR A 433 -26.66 50.25 -46.82
CA THR A 433 -26.48 50.16 -48.28
C THR A 433 -27.24 48.96 -48.81
N TYR A 434 -28.07 49.16 -49.82
CA TYR A 434 -28.93 48.14 -50.41
C TYR A 434 -28.33 47.56 -51.70
N PRO A 435 -28.72 46.34 -52.12
CA PRO A 435 -28.27 45.72 -53.37
C PRO A 435 -28.45 46.59 -54.63
N SER A 436 -29.47 47.46 -54.62
CA SER A 436 -29.74 48.43 -55.69
C SER A 436 -28.69 49.54 -55.80
N GLY A 437 -27.82 49.71 -54.80
CA GLY A 437 -26.96 50.88 -54.62
C GLY A 437 -27.63 52.02 -53.85
N ASP A 438 -28.88 51.86 -53.42
CA ASP A 438 -29.53 52.83 -52.54
C ASP A 438 -28.86 52.85 -51.16
N VAL A 439 -28.84 54.00 -50.49
CA VAL A 439 -28.21 54.19 -49.18
C VAL A 439 -29.16 54.93 -48.25
N TYR A 440 -29.38 54.40 -47.05
CA TYR A 440 -30.03 55.10 -45.95
C TYR A 440 -28.99 55.46 -44.89
N THR A 441 -29.01 56.70 -44.40
CA THR A 441 -28.22 57.16 -43.25
C THR A 441 -29.16 57.79 -42.23
N GLY A 442 -29.20 57.29 -41.01
CA GLY A 442 -30.06 57.81 -39.95
C GLY A 442 -30.30 56.80 -38.83
N SER A 443 -31.30 57.08 -37.99
CA SER A 443 -31.58 56.23 -36.83
C SER A 443 -32.40 54.97 -37.16
N PHE A 444 -32.21 53.95 -36.34
CA PHE A 444 -32.88 52.65 -36.40
C PHE A 444 -33.49 52.31 -35.04
N ARG A 445 -34.55 51.51 -35.06
CA ARG A 445 -35.15 50.88 -33.88
C ARG A 445 -35.72 49.53 -34.30
N ASP A 446 -35.39 48.48 -33.55
CA ASP A 446 -35.87 47.10 -33.78
C ASP A 446 -35.65 46.63 -35.23
N GLY A 447 -34.49 46.96 -35.81
CA GLY A 447 -34.13 46.56 -37.17
C GLY A 447 -34.77 47.39 -38.28
N ARG A 448 -35.52 48.45 -37.96
CA ARG A 448 -36.22 49.31 -38.93
C ARG A 448 -35.75 50.75 -38.85
N ARG A 449 -35.76 51.44 -39.99
CA ARG A 449 -35.53 52.90 -40.05
C ARG A 449 -36.53 53.60 -39.13
N ASN A 450 -36.04 54.45 -38.23
CA ASN A 450 -36.85 55.13 -37.23
C ASN A 450 -36.18 56.44 -36.82
N GLY A 451 -36.90 57.55 -36.70
CA GLY A 451 -36.31 58.85 -36.40
C GLY A 451 -35.82 59.59 -37.64
N GLN A 452 -34.89 60.54 -37.49
CA GLN A 452 -34.39 61.33 -38.61
C GLN A 452 -33.46 60.50 -39.50
N GLY A 453 -33.59 60.65 -40.83
CA GLY A 453 -32.66 60.03 -41.75
C GLY A 453 -32.82 60.48 -43.20
N VAL A 454 -31.81 60.19 -44.00
CA VAL A 454 -31.70 60.51 -45.42
C VAL A 454 -31.60 59.21 -46.22
N PHE A 455 -32.47 59.04 -47.22
CA PHE A 455 -32.44 57.96 -48.19
C PHE A 455 -31.98 58.49 -49.54
N ARG A 456 -30.78 58.09 -49.97
CA ARG A 456 -30.19 58.40 -51.28
C ARG A 456 -30.40 57.22 -52.22
N TYR A 457 -31.13 57.44 -53.29
CA TYR A 457 -31.32 56.44 -54.34
C TYR A 457 -30.06 56.33 -55.20
N ALA A 458 -29.84 55.17 -55.82
CA ALA A 458 -28.76 54.95 -56.77
C ALA A 458 -28.79 55.94 -57.96
N SER A 459 -29.97 56.50 -58.28
CA SER A 459 -30.15 57.55 -59.28
C SER A 459 -29.62 58.94 -58.87
N GLY A 460 -29.18 59.10 -57.61
CA GLY A 460 -28.77 60.38 -57.03
C GLY A 460 -29.91 61.20 -56.40
N ARG A 461 -31.17 60.75 -56.52
CA ARG A 461 -32.30 61.37 -55.80
C ARG A 461 -32.13 61.18 -54.29
N GLU A 462 -32.41 62.20 -53.49
CA GLU A 462 -32.39 62.12 -52.03
C GLU A 462 -33.75 62.45 -51.44
N VAL A 463 -34.10 61.75 -50.35
CA VAL A 463 -35.30 62.03 -49.56
C VAL A 463 -34.93 61.99 -48.09
N SER A 464 -35.15 63.10 -47.39
CA SER A 464 -34.88 63.25 -45.95
C SER A 464 -36.19 63.44 -45.17
N GLY A 465 -36.26 62.91 -43.95
CA GLY A 465 -37.38 63.20 -43.04
C GLY A 465 -37.42 62.31 -41.81
N MET A 466 -38.58 62.32 -41.14
CA MET A 466 -38.86 61.47 -39.99
C MET A 466 -39.39 60.12 -40.45
N TRP A 467 -38.79 59.04 -39.98
CA TRP A 467 -39.18 57.66 -40.29
C TRP A 467 -39.86 57.02 -39.09
N THR A 468 -40.96 56.29 -39.32
CA THR A 468 -41.63 55.49 -38.30
C THR A 468 -41.79 54.07 -38.83
N ALA A 469 -41.28 53.08 -38.09
CA ALA A 469 -41.41 51.66 -38.40
C ALA A 469 -41.00 51.27 -39.84
N GLY A 470 -40.03 51.99 -40.42
CA GLY A 470 -39.54 51.74 -41.78
C GLY A 470 -40.17 52.62 -42.86
N GLU A 471 -41.19 53.42 -42.56
CA GLU A 471 -41.89 54.29 -43.51
C GLU A 471 -41.54 55.76 -43.27
N LEU A 472 -41.47 56.54 -44.36
CA LEU A 472 -41.20 57.97 -44.28
C LEU A 472 -42.52 58.70 -43.99
N ASN A 473 -42.56 59.48 -42.91
CA ASN A 473 -43.66 60.37 -42.61
C ASN A 473 -43.60 61.55 -43.57
N LEU A 474 -44.39 61.52 -44.64
CA LEU A 474 -44.60 62.66 -45.49
C LEU A 474 -45.45 63.69 -44.73
N PRO A 475 -45.09 64.98 -44.74
CA PRO A 475 -46.03 66.00 -44.27
C PRO A 475 -47.31 65.88 -45.09
N GLU A 476 -48.44 65.79 -44.40
CA GLU A 476 -49.77 65.81 -45.01
C GLU A 476 -49.83 67.00 -45.97
N ALA A 477 -50.11 66.73 -47.25
CA ALA A 477 -50.22 67.79 -48.24
C ALA A 477 -51.26 68.79 -47.74
N ALA A 478 -50.84 70.04 -47.51
CA ALA A 478 -51.74 71.11 -47.10
C ALA A 478 -52.95 71.12 -48.04
N ALA A 479 -54.14 70.88 -47.48
CA ALA A 479 -55.39 70.97 -48.21
C ALA A 479 -55.43 72.32 -48.94
N PRO A 480 -55.83 72.37 -50.23
CA PRO A 480 -55.92 73.63 -50.94
C PRO A 480 -56.90 74.57 -50.20
N PRO A 481 -56.59 75.87 -50.09
CA PRO A 481 -57.43 76.80 -49.37
C PRO A 481 -58.84 76.82 -49.97
N ALA A 482 -59.85 76.73 -49.10
CA ALA A 482 -61.25 76.78 -49.47
C ALA A 482 -61.57 78.08 -50.25
N GLU A 483 -62.13 77.94 -51.45
CA GLU A 483 -62.70 79.08 -52.18
C GLU A 483 -63.85 79.67 -51.36
N SER A 484 -63.65 80.91 -50.92
CA SER A 484 -64.66 81.75 -50.30
C SER A 484 -65.73 82.13 -51.34
N SER A 485 -66.91 81.54 -51.25
CA SER A 485 -68.10 82.08 -51.89
C SER A 485 -68.71 83.16 -51.01
N GLU A 486 -68.60 84.42 -51.44
CA GLU A 486 -69.41 85.52 -50.94
C GLU A 486 -70.90 85.27 -51.23
N PRO A 487 -71.82 85.65 -50.32
CA PRO A 487 -73.24 85.55 -50.57
C PRO A 487 -73.73 86.73 -51.44
N PRO A 488 -74.68 86.53 -52.38
CA PRO A 488 -75.35 87.64 -53.03
C PRO A 488 -76.42 88.24 -52.10
N ALA A 489 -76.60 89.56 -52.26
CA ALA A 489 -77.41 90.43 -51.43
C ALA A 489 -78.92 90.34 -51.71
N GLN A 490 -79.67 90.63 -50.62
CA GLN A 490 -81.09 90.95 -50.45
C GLN A 490 -82.14 89.84 -50.57
#